data_AF-A0A535RME5-F1
#
_entry.id   AF-A0A535RME5-F1
#
_cell.length_a   1.000
_cell.length_b   1.000
_cell.length_c   1.000
_cell.angle_alpha   90.00
_cell.angle_beta   90.00
_cell.angle_gamma   90.00
#
_symmetry.space_group_name_H-M   'P 1'
#
loop_
_entity.id
_entity.type
_entity.pdbx_description
1 polymer ?
#
loop_
_entity_poly.entity_id
_entity_poly.type
_entity_poly.pdbx_seq_one_letter_code
_entity_poly.pdbx_strand_id
1 'polypeptide(L)'
;MRFPRKRYDTNSERSNDFLTGAVVWGIANLVLGVVASLLGAYGLPAEAFGVLVLVGNILYLLYFGQTRPWFAFGAIGCLGALLLLSFAAFAFVATVCGTGLTPA
;
A
#
# COMPACT_ATOMS: atom_id res chain seq x y z
N MET A 1 13.08 6.58 24.58
CA MET A 1 11.94 7.54 24.62
C MET A 1 10.67 6.80 24.24
N ARG A 2 9.58 6.97 24.99
CA ARG A 2 8.28 6.37 24.66
C ARG A 2 7.47 7.44 23.93
N PHE A 3 7.17 7.23 22.65
CA PHE A 3 6.39 8.20 21.89
C PHE A 3 4.94 8.24 22.42
N PRO A 4 4.33 9.43 22.55
CA PRO A 4 2.95 9.53 22.98
C PRO A 4 2.04 8.87 21.95
N ARG A 5 1.28 7.86 22.39
CA ARG A 5 0.31 7.13 21.55
C ARG A 5 -1.03 7.84 21.61
N LYS A 6 -1.62 8.13 20.46
CA LYS A 6 -2.97 8.70 20.37
C LYS A 6 -3.98 7.75 21.03
N ARG A 7 -4.71 8.25 22.03
CA ARG A 7 -5.93 7.60 22.54
C ARG A 7 -7.11 8.07 21.69
N TYR A 8 -8.04 7.17 21.45
CA TYR A 8 -9.21 7.41 20.61
C TYR A 8 -10.43 7.32 21.49
N ASP A 9 -11.20 8.40 21.52
CA ASP A 9 -12.37 8.49 22.41
C ASP A 9 -13.63 7.95 21.72
N THR A 10 -13.65 7.95 20.38
CA THR A 10 -14.80 7.48 19.59
C THR A 10 -14.40 6.51 18.49
N ASN A 11 -15.39 5.74 18.00
CA ASN A 11 -15.21 4.86 16.84
C ASN A 11 -15.05 5.64 15.53
N SER A 12 -15.66 6.83 15.41
CA SER A 12 -15.53 7.68 14.22
C SER A 12 -14.09 8.20 14.06
N GLU A 13 -13.42 8.57 15.16
CA GLU A 13 -12.00 8.96 15.11
C GLU A 13 -11.09 7.81 14.66
N ARG A 14 -11.37 6.57 15.10
CA ARG A 14 -10.60 5.39 14.67
C ARG A 14 -10.79 5.12 13.19
N SER A 15 -12.03 5.15 12.72
CA SER A 15 -12.39 4.95 11.32
C SER A 15 -11.76 6.03 10.43
N ASN A 16 -11.79 7.29 10.85
CA ASN A 16 -11.19 8.38 10.08
C ASN A 16 -9.66 8.26 10.00
N ASP A 17 -8.97 7.95 11.10
CA ASP A 17 -7.51 7.74 11.07
C ASP A 17 -7.14 6.50 10.24
N PHE A 18 -7.97 5.44 10.24
CA PHE A 18 -7.78 4.28 9.37
C PHE A 18 -7.89 4.67 7.89
N LEU A 19 -8.96 5.38 7.51
CA LEU A 19 -9.19 5.80 6.12
C LEU A 19 -8.08 6.75 5.66
N THR A 20 -7.70 7.70 6.51
CA THR A 20 -6.60 8.63 6.23
C THR A 20 -5.29 7.87 6.06
N GLY A 21 -5.02 6.88 6.91
CA GLY A 21 -3.82 6.05 6.80
C GLY A 21 -3.77 5.24 5.52
N ALA A 22 -4.90 4.68 5.09
CA ALA A 22 -5.01 3.97 3.82
C ALA A 22 -4.77 4.90 2.62
N VAL A 23 -5.42 6.07 2.60
CA VAL A 23 -5.32 7.04 1.50
C VAL A 23 -3.92 7.63 1.42
N VAL A 24 -3.35 8.10 2.54
CA VAL A 24 -2.00 8.69 2.57
C VAL A 24 -0.96 7.66 2.12
N TRP A 25 -1.06 6.43 2.60
CA TRP A 25 -0.14 5.36 2.20
C TRP A 25 -0.28 5.01 0.71
N GLY A 26 -1.51 4.91 0.20
CA GLY A 26 -1.79 4.63 -1.21
C GLY A 26 -1.24 5.72 -2.13
N ILE A 27 -1.51 6.99 -1.81
CA ILE A 27 -0.99 8.14 -2.57
C ILE A 27 0.53 8.17 -2.52
N ALA A 28 1.14 7.95 -1.35
CA ALA A 28 2.60 7.94 -1.22
C ALA A 28 3.26 6.86 -2.09
N ASN A 29 2.72 5.63 -2.09
CA ASN A 29 3.26 4.55 -2.93
C ASN A 29 3.00 4.79 -4.43
N LEU A 30 1.87 5.41 -4.80
CA LEU A 30 1.60 5.81 -6.18
C LEU A 30 2.62 6.85 -6.67
N VAL A 31 2.88 7.88 -5.87
CA VAL A 31 3.90 8.91 -6.18
C VAL A 31 5.29 8.27 -6.29
N LEU A 32 5.65 7.37 -5.37
CA LEU A 32 6.92 6.64 -5.44
C LEU A 32 7.02 5.80 -6.71
N GLY A 33 5.94 5.14 -7.14
CA GLY A 33 5.88 4.41 -8.40
C GLY A 33 6.10 5.30 -9.62
N VAL A 34 5.48 6.48 -9.65
CA VAL A 34 5.68 7.47 -10.73
C VAL A 34 7.13 7.96 -10.74
N VAL A 35 7.68 8.33 -9.59
CA VAL A 35 9.08 8.77 -9.47
C VAL A 35 10.05 7.68 -9.90
N ALA A 36 9.81 6.43 -9.51
CA ALA A 36 10.62 5.28 -9.94
C ALA A 36 10.56 5.07 -11.45
N SER A 37 9.38 5.21 -12.08
CA SER A 37 9.24 5.10 -13.54
C SER A 37 10.02 6.19 -14.30
N LEU A 38 9.99 7.43 -13.80
CA LEU A 38 10.73 8.54 -14.39
C LEU A 38 12.23 8.35 -14.24
N LEU A 39 12.69 7.94 -13.06
CA LEU A 39 14.11 7.75 -12.77
C LEU A 39 14.69 6.52 -13.47
N GLY A 40 13.88 5.47 -13.69
CA GLY A 40 14.24 4.34 -14.55
C GLY A 40 14.53 4.76 -15.99
N ALA A 41 13.82 5.76 -16.52
CA ALA A 41 14.10 6.31 -17.84
C ALA A 41 15.47 7.00 -17.95
N TYR A 42 16.08 7.40 -16.83
CA TYR A 42 17.43 7.96 -16.76
C TYR A 42 18.53 6.91 -16.49
N GLY A 43 18.20 5.61 -16.58
CA GLY A 43 19.18 4.52 -16.45
C GLY A 43 19.56 4.15 -15.01
N LEU A 44 18.78 4.58 -14.02
CA LEU A 44 18.99 4.14 -12.64
C LEU A 44 18.51 2.69 -12.45
N PRO A 45 19.25 1.87 -11.67
CA PRO A 45 18.89 0.49 -11.39
C PRO A 45 17.57 0.40 -10.59
N ALA A 46 16.67 -0.49 -11.02
CA ALA A 46 15.36 -0.67 -10.41
C ALA A 46 15.45 -1.19 -8.96
N GLU A 47 16.53 -1.90 -8.63
CA GLU A 47 16.78 -2.47 -7.32
C GLU A 47 16.97 -1.39 -6.25
N ALA A 48 17.62 -0.28 -6.61
CA ALA A 48 17.84 0.85 -5.71
C ALA A 48 16.50 1.49 -5.27
N PHE A 49 15.52 1.53 -6.18
CA PHE A 49 14.16 1.98 -5.86
C PHE A 49 13.43 0.99 -4.96
N GLY A 50 13.52 -0.30 -5.25
CA GLY A 50 12.90 -1.34 -4.43
C GLY A 50 13.33 -1.24 -2.97
N VAL A 51 14.64 -1.05 -2.72
CA VAL A 51 15.18 -0.89 -1.36
C VAL A 51 14.68 0.39 -0.69
N LEU A 52 14.70 1.54 -1.38
CA LEU A 52 14.22 2.81 -0.83
C LEU A 52 12.73 2.76 -0.47
N VAL A 53 11.90 2.20 -1.34
CA VAL A 53 10.46 2.03 -1.11
C VAL A 53 10.21 1.09 0.07
N LEU A 54 10.96 -0.02 0.16
CA LEU A 54 10.86 -0.95 1.28
C LEU A 54 11.22 -0.27 2.61
N VAL A 55 12.36 0.42 2.67
CA VAL A 55 12.81 1.14 3.88
C VAL A 55 11.80 2.22 4.27
N GLY A 56 11.30 3.00 3.30
CA GLY A 56 10.28 4.02 3.53
C GLY A 56 9.00 3.43 4.14
N ASN A 57 8.53 2.29 3.62
CA ASN A 57 7.37 1.59 4.14
C ASN A 57 7.60 1.04 5.56
N ILE A 58 8.77 0.47 5.84
CA ILE A 58 9.14 0.00 7.19
C ILE A 58 9.15 1.17 8.18
N LEU A 59 9.81 2.27 7.83
CA LEU A 59 9.88 3.46 8.70
C LEU A 59 8.49 4.06 8.94
N TYR A 60 7.66 4.12 7.91
CA TYR A 60 6.27 4.55 8.01
C TYR A 60 5.49 3.69 9.01
N LEU A 61 5.56 2.36 8.87
CA LEU A 61 4.86 1.42 9.76
C LEU A 61 5.40 1.46 11.19
N LEU A 62 6.72 1.60 11.38
CA LEU A 62 7.31 1.74 12.71
C LEU A 62 6.88 3.04 13.40
N TYR A 63 6.93 4.16 12.68
CA TYR A 63 6.57 5.46 13.22
C TYR A 63 5.07 5.56 13.55
N PHE A 64 4.21 5.23 12.58
CA PHE A 64 2.77 5.32 12.77
C PHE A 64 2.22 4.15 13.60
N GLY A 65 2.82 2.97 13.55
CA GLY A 65 2.43 1.85 14.42
C GLY A 65 2.59 2.18 15.91
N GLN A 66 3.58 3.01 16.26
CA GLN A 66 3.80 3.46 17.63
C GLN A 66 2.91 4.65 18.02
N THR A 67 2.79 5.65 17.14
CA THR A 67 2.08 6.91 17.46
C THR A 67 0.56 6.84 17.20
N ARG A 68 0.15 6.21 16.09
CA ARG A 68 -1.25 6.11 15.62
C ARG A 68 -1.53 4.73 14.99
N PRO A 69 -1.85 3.70 15.80
CA PRO A 69 -1.96 2.31 15.33
C PRO A 69 -3.04 2.11 14.26
N TRP A 70 -4.20 2.77 14.37
CA TRP A 70 -5.29 2.66 13.39
C TRP A 70 -4.90 3.20 12.01
N PHE A 71 -4.01 4.20 11.97
CA PHE A 71 -3.46 4.73 10.74
C PHE A 71 -2.53 3.71 10.05
N ALA A 72 -1.68 3.03 10.82
CA ALA A 72 -0.83 1.95 10.30
C ALA A 72 -1.66 0.74 9.81
N PHE A 73 -2.74 0.39 10.52
CA PHE A 73 -3.69 -0.63 10.03
C PHE A 73 -4.38 -0.20 8.74
N GLY A 74 -4.67 1.08 8.57
CA GLY A 74 -5.16 1.64 7.31
C GLY A 74 -4.24 1.34 6.13
N ALA A 75 -2.94 1.56 6.30
CA ALA A 75 -1.93 1.25 5.28
C ALA A 75 -1.88 -0.25 4.92
N ILE A 76 -1.88 -1.13 5.93
CA ILE A 76 -1.90 -2.58 5.71
C ILE A 76 -3.21 -3.00 5.01
N GLY A 77 -4.33 -2.43 5.42
CA GLY A 77 -5.64 -2.65 4.80
C GLY A 77 -5.66 -2.21 3.34
N CYS A 78 -5.05 -1.08 3.01
CA CYS A 78 -4.89 -0.61 1.63
C CYS A 78 -4.09 -1.59 0.79
N LEU A 79 -2.97 -2.12 1.31
CA LEU A 79 -2.18 -3.14 0.63
C LEU A 79 -3.01 -4.39 0.35
N GLY A 80 -3.75 -4.89 1.34
CA GLY A 80 -4.65 -6.04 1.17
C GLY A 80 -5.75 -5.78 0.14
N ALA A 81 -6.34 -4.58 0.12
CA ALA A 81 -7.35 -4.21 -0.86
C ALA A 81 -6.79 -4.15 -2.29
N LEU A 82 -5.60 -3.59 -2.48
CA LEU A 82 -4.92 -3.58 -3.78
C LEU A 82 -4.58 -4.99 -4.26
N LEU A 83 -4.13 -5.86 -3.35
CA LEU A 83 -3.88 -7.27 -3.66
C LEU A 83 -5.17 -7.97 -4.13
N LEU A 84 -6.27 -7.80 -3.40
CA LEU A 84 -7.57 -8.35 -3.78
C LEU A 84 -8.06 -7.82 -5.13
N LEU A 85 -7.92 -6.51 -5.38
CA LEU A 85 -8.25 -5.92 -6.68
C LEU A 85 -7.39 -6.50 -7.81
N SER A 86 -6.10 -6.72 -7.56
CA SER A 86 -5.20 -7.33 -8.55
C SER A 86 -5.58 -8.78 -8.87
N PHE A 87 -5.96 -9.56 -7.85
CA PHE A 87 -6.49 -10.92 -8.04
C PHE A 87 -7.82 -10.91 -8.80
N ALA A 88 -8.73 -10.00 -8.45
CA ALA A 88 -10.02 -9.87 -9.14
C ALA A 88 -9.83 -9.49 -10.62
N ALA A 89 -8.93 -8.54 -10.91
CA ALA A 89 -8.59 -8.16 -12.28
C ALA A 89 -7.95 -9.31 -13.06
N PHE A 90 -7.03 -10.05 -12.46
CA PHE A 90 -6.42 -11.21 -13.09
C PHE A 90 -7.43 -12.31 -13.38
N ALA A 91 -8.32 -12.63 -12.43
CA ALA A 91 -9.39 -13.60 -12.61
C ALA A 91 -10.37 -13.17 -13.72
N PHE A 92 -10.71 -11.89 -13.78
CA PHE A 92 -11.53 -11.34 -14.85
C PHE A 92 -10.85 -11.49 -16.23
N VAL A 93 -9.59 -11.10 -16.35
CA VAL A 93 -8.84 -11.27 -17.62
C VAL A 93 -8.72 -12.75 -17.99
N ALA A 94 -8.46 -13.63 -17.04
CA ALA A 94 -8.40 -15.07 -17.28
C ALA A 94 -9.74 -15.66 -17.74
N THR A 95 -10.87 -15.13 -17.27
CA THR A 95 -12.20 -15.59 -17.68
C THR A 95 -12.64 -15.04 -19.03
N VAL A 96 -12.30 -13.79 -19.35
CA VAL A 96 -12.67 -13.13 -20.61
C VAL A 96 -11.72 -13.50 -21.76
N CYS A 97 -10.41 -13.50 -21.49
CA CYS A 97 -9.36 -13.72 -22.50
C CYS A 97 -8.76 -15.13 -22.44
N GLY A 98 -9.05 -15.91 -21.40
CA GLY A 98 -8.65 -17.31 -21.35
C GLY A 98 -9.34 -18.05 -22.48
N THR A 99 -8.54 -18.55 -23.42
CA THR A 99 -8.98 -19.57 -24.37
C THR A 99 -9.67 -20.66 -23.56
N GLY A 100 -10.97 -20.84 -23.80
CA GLY A 100 -11.72 -21.92 -23.19
C GLY A 100 -10.88 -23.19 -23.26
N LEU A 101 -10.67 -23.84 -22.11
CA LEU A 101 -10.21 -25.21 -22.06
C LEU A 101 -11.05 -25.98 -23.07
N THR A 102 -10.50 -26.25 -24.25
CA THR A 102 -11.10 -27.18 -25.20
C THR A 102 -11.14 -28.51 -24.47
N PRO A 103 -12.32 -29.04 -24.08
CA PRO A 103 -12.37 -30.40 -23.61
C PRO A 103 -11.87 -31.27 -24.77
N ALA A 104 -10.83 -32.06 -24.49
CA ALA A 104 -10.32 -33.09 -25.39
C ALA A 104 -11.38 -34.17 -25.62
#